data_AF-W2SFT2-F1
#
_entry.id   AF-W2SFT2-F1
#
_cell.length_a   1.000
_cell.length_b   1.000
_cell.length_c   1.000
_cell.angle_alpha   90.00
_cell.angle_beta   90.00
_cell.angle_gamma   90.00
#
_symmetry.space_group_name_H-M   'P 1'
#
loop_
_entity.id
_entity.type
_entity.pdbx_description
1 polymer ?
#
loop_
_entity_poly.entity_id
_entity_poly.type
_entity_poly.pdbx_seq_one_letter_code
_entity_poly.pdbx_strand_id
1 'polypeptide(L)'
;MDNYYQQGGGESHALRLVFKRNPGILTKGDAQKQVIVYFGDEWPEIGVFPRVHITENDYGVVNFKLRKVSMMEQKGGCEVNQLKEGRSTCYVNRWLQEYIIEPLNCTLPYLRDVEASRGYRICSPHIIIEHYNVIQSSRSLKKKEQMSVSSTTTAIF
;
A
#
# COMPACT_ATOMS: atom_id res chain seq x y z
N MET A 1 -9.57 11.69 14.62
CA MET A 1 -10.61 11.27 13.66
C MET A 1 -11.64 10.50 14.46
N ASP A 2 -12.87 10.97 14.47
CA ASP A 2 -13.95 10.34 15.25
C ASP A 2 -14.34 9.00 14.61
N ASN A 3 -14.40 7.95 15.43
CA ASN A 3 -14.63 6.57 15.02
C ASN A 3 -16.10 6.34 14.60
N TYR A 4 -16.47 6.74 13.39
CA TYR A 4 -17.78 6.42 12.82
C TYR A 4 -17.76 5.02 12.18
N TYR A 5 -18.14 4.01 12.96
CA TYR A 5 -18.41 2.68 12.43
C TYR A 5 -19.85 2.59 11.91
N GLN A 6 -20.06 2.04 10.71
CA GLN A 6 -21.39 1.70 10.22
C GLN A 6 -22.01 0.61 11.12
N GLN A 7 -23.18 0.88 11.70
CA GLN A 7 -23.90 -0.06 12.57
C GLN A 7 -25.02 -0.84 11.85
N GLY A 8 -25.12 -0.73 10.52
CA GLY A 8 -26.17 -1.37 9.72
C GLY A 8 -25.69 -1.74 8.32
N GLY A 9 -26.43 -2.60 7.63
CA GLY A 9 -26.16 -3.03 6.26
C GLY A 9 -27.21 -2.52 5.26
N GLY A 10 -26.88 -2.58 3.96
CA GLY A 10 -27.80 -2.19 2.88
C GLY A 10 -27.71 -0.71 2.49
N GLU A 11 -28.44 -0.34 1.43
CA GLU A 11 -28.37 1.00 0.82
C GLU A 11 -28.78 2.13 1.77
N SER A 12 -29.70 1.87 2.70
CA SER A 12 -30.18 2.85 3.69
C SER A 12 -29.10 3.27 4.69
N HIS A 13 -28.07 2.46 4.87
CA HIS A 13 -26.95 2.73 5.76
C HIS A 13 -25.66 3.04 4.98
N ALA A 14 -25.70 3.11 3.65
CA ALA A 14 -24.52 3.31 2.82
C ALA A 14 -23.93 4.72 2.95
N LEU A 15 -22.60 4.81 2.98
CA LEU A 15 -21.89 6.08 2.87
C LEU A 15 -22.02 6.62 1.44
N ARG A 16 -22.56 7.84 1.31
CA ARG A 16 -22.71 8.53 0.02
C ARG A 16 -21.75 9.71 -0.03
N LEU A 17 -20.83 9.67 -0.99
CA LEU A 17 -19.89 10.74 -1.26
C LEU A 17 -20.25 11.40 -2.59
N VAL A 18 -20.42 12.73 -2.58
CA VAL A 18 -20.66 13.52 -3.79
C VAL A 18 -19.46 14.43 -4.00
N PHE A 19 -18.67 14.15 -5.04
CA PHE A 19 -17.51 14.94 -5.38
C PHE A 19 -17.92 16.15 -6.20
N LYS A 20 -17.60 17.35 -5.72
CA LYS A 20 -17.79 18.58 -6.49
C LYS A 20 -16.69 18.72 -7.53
N ARG A 21 -17.02 19.37 -8.66
CA ARG A 21 -16.05 19.74 -9.68
C ARG A 21 -15.02 20.69 -9.07
N ASN A 22 -13.76 20.27 -9.05
CA ASN A 22 -12.65 21.07 -8.54
C ASN A 22 -11.77 21.54 -9.71
N PRO A 23 -11.48 22.84 -9.86
CA PRO A 23 -10.50 23.30 -10.84
C PRO A 23 -9.12 22.72 -10.53
N GLY A 24 -8.48 22.13 -11.54
CA GLY A 24 -7.16 21.54 -11.40
C GLY A 24 -6.07 22.62 -11.35
N ILE A 25 -5.38 22.72 -10.22
CA ILE A 25 -4.24 23.64 -10.05
C ILE A 25 -3.13 23.33 -11.07
N LEU A 26 -2.89 22.04 -11.35
CA LEU A 26 -1.87 21.57 -12.28
C LEU A 26 -2.28 21.69 -13.76
N THR A 27 -3.57 21.85 -14.04
CA THR A 27 -4.13 21.93 -15.39
C THR A 27 -4.57 23.35 -15.74
N LYS A 28 -3.97 24.36 -15.09
CA LYS A 28 -4.25 25.79 -15.34
C LYS A 28 -5.74 26.16 -15.23
N GLY A 29 -6.48 25.48 -14.35
CA GLY A 29 -7.91 25.74 -14.12
C GLY A 29 -8.86 24.83 -14.89
N ASP A 30 -8.37 23.94 -15.77
CA ASP A 30 -9.24 22.91 -16.35
C ASP A 30 -9.82 22.01 -15.24
N ALA A 31 -11.07 21.60 -15.40
CA ALA A 31 -11.73 20.77 -14.40
C ALA A 31 -11.04 19.40 -14.24
N GLN A 32 -10.85 18.98 -12.99
CA GLN A 32 -10.42 17.63 -12.66
C GLN A 32 -11.44 16.61 -13.19
N LYS A 33 -11.08 15.88 -14.25
CA LYS A 33 -12.01 14.94 -14.94
C LYS A 33 -12.16 13.60 -14.24
N GLN A 34 -11.27 13.27 -13.30
CA GLN A 34 -11.23 11.96 -12.68
C GLN A 34 -10.77 12.04 -11.21
N VAL A 35 -11.43 11.24 -10.39
CA VAL A 35 -11.08 10.96 -8.99
C VAL A 35 -10.60 9.51 -8.90
N ILE A 36 -9.58 9.27 -8.09
CA ILE A 36 -9.08 7.92 -7.80
C ILE A 36 -9.42 7.62 -6.34
N VAL A 37 -10.18 6.55 -6.13
CA VAL A 37 -10.57 6.07 -4.81
C VAL A 37 -9.68 4.89 -4.44
N TYR A 38 -9.06 4.96 -3.27
CA TYR A 38 -8.31 3.88 -2.66
C TYR A 38 -9.04 3.37 -1.43
N PHE A 39 -8.88 2.09 -1.14
CA PHE A 39 -9.49 1.45 0.03
C PHE A 39 -8.38 1.04 0.99
N GLY A 40 -8.37 1.67 2.16
CA GLY A 40 -7.49 1.33 3.28
C GLY A 40 -8.19 0.40 4.28
N ASP A 41 -7.40 -0.20 5.15
CA ASP A 41 -7.85 -0.88 6.36
C ASP A 41 -7.59 0.02 7.59
N GLU A 42 -7.51 -0.56 8.79
CA GLU A 42 -7.24 0.20 10.03
C GLU A 42 -5.80 0.74 10.11
N TRP A 43 -4.93 0.34 9.19
CA TRP A 43 -3.52 0.71 9.15
C TRP A 43 -3.29 1.97 8.29
N PRO A 44 -2.29 2.80 8.62
CA PRO A 44 -2.11 4.10 7.98
C PRO A 44 -1.65 4.00 6.52
N GLU A 45 -1.00 2.91 6.13
CA GLU A 45 -0.55 2.70 4.77
C GLU A 45 -1.69 2.22 3.85
N ILE A 46 -1.95 3.00 2.81
CA ILE A 46 -2.91 2.64 1.77
C ILE A 46 -2.17 1.91 0.65
N GLY A 47 -2.58 0.67 0.37
CA GLY A 47 -2.05 -0.11 -0.74
C GLY A 47 -2.40 0.50 -2.10
N VAL A 48 -1.58 0.24 -3.11
CA VAL A 48 -1.80 0.71 -4.50
C VAL A 48 -3.04 0.06 -5.14
N PHE A 49 -3.44 -1.11 -4.62
CA PHE A 49 -4.59 -1.88 -5.08
C PHE A 49 -5.46 -2.35 -3.90
N PRO A 50 -6.79 -2.41 -4.08
CA PRO A 50 -7.54 -2.00 -5.27
C PRO A 50 -7.70 -0.47 -5.35
N ARG A 51 -7.58 0.09 -6.57
CA ARG A 51 -7.89 1.49 -6.87
C ARG A 51 -9.02 1.55 -7.88
N VAL A 52 -9.96 2.46 -7.68
CA VAL A 52 -11.12 2.66 -8.56
C VAL A 52 -11.07 4.07 -9.13
N HIS A 53 -11.22 4.16 -10.44
CA HIS A 53 -11.24 5.43 -11.15
C HIS A 53 -12.69 5.84 -11.37
N ILE A 54 -13.07 7.04 -10.93
CA ILE A 54 -14.41 7.62 -11.11
C ILE A 54 -14.25 8.87 -11.96
N THR A 55 -14.90 8.88 -13.11
CA THR A 55 -14.88 9.99 -14.07
C THR A 55 -16.02 10.97 -13.83
N GLU A 56 -15.89 12.17 -14.41
CA GLU A 56 -16.95 13.18 -14.35
C GLU A 56 -18.27 12.62 -14.93
N ASN A 57 -19.37 12.84 -14.20
CA ASN A 57 -20.71 12.31 -14.49
C ASN A 57 -20.91 10.80 -14.29
N ASP A 58 -19.91 10.09 -13.76
CA ASP A 58 -20.07 8.69 -13.37
C ASP A 58 -20.33 8.55 -11.86
N TYR A 59 -20.97 7.45 -11.50
CA TYR A 59 -21.10 7.01 -10.11
C TYR A 59 -20.62 5.57 -9.97
N GLY A 60 -20.04 5.26 -8.82
CA GLY A 60 -19.62 3.92 -8.46
C GLY A 60 -20.32 3.46 -7.18
N VAL A 61 -20.77 2.21 -7.17
CA VAL A 61 -21.26 1.55 -5.95
C VAL A 61 -20.22 0.52 -5.52
N VAL A 62 -19.75 0.64 -4.28
CA VAL A 62 -18.77 -0.27 -3.69
C VAL A 62 -19.43 -1.04 -2.57
N ASN A 63 -19.47 -2.36 -2.70
CA ASN A 63 -19.96 -3.26 -1.67
C ASN A 63 -18.78 -3.90 -0.94
N PHE A 64 -18.64 -3.60 0.35
CA PHE A 64 -17.60 -4.18 1.18
C PHE A 64 -18.04 -5.52 1.76
N LYS A 65 -17.15 -6.51 1.70
CA LYS A 65 -17.29 -7.77 2.44
C LYS A 65 -16.08 -7.95 3.35
N LEU A 66 -16.29 -7.86 4.66
CA LEU A 66 -15.23 -8.09 5.63
C LEU A 66 -14.81 -9.57 5.61
N ARG A 67 -13.50 -9.82 5.51
CA ARG A 67 -12.91 -11.16 5.61
C ARG A 67 -11.81 -11.13 6.67
N LYS A 68 -12.01 -11.85 7.77
CA LYS A 68 -10.97 -12.04 8.79
C LYS A 68 -10.21 -13.33 8.50
N VAL A 69 -8.89 -13.24 8.42
CA VAL A 69 -7.99 -14.40 8.30
C VAL A 69 -7.10 -14.38 9.53
N SER A 70 -7.12 -15.47 10.30
CA SER A 70 -6.20 -15.67 11.43
C SER A 70 -5.15 -16.70 11.00
N MET A 71 -3.88 -16.36 11.15
CA MET A 71 -2.76 -17.25 10.81
C MET A 71 -2.07 -17.68 12.11
N MET A 72 -1.59 -18.92 12.15
CA MET A 72 -0.72 -19.38 13.24
C MET A 72 0.65 -18.71 13.13
N GLU A 73 1.24 -18.37 14.26
CA GLU A 73 2.59 -17.80 14.30
C GLU A 73 3.61 -18.84 13.82
N GLN A 74 4.45 -18.47 12.86
CA GLN A 74 5.51 -19.31 12.33
C GLN A 74 6.82 -18.53 12.27
N LYS A 75 7.89 -19.07 12.86
CA LYS A 75 9.23 -18.49 12.78
C LYS A 75 9.66 -18.35 11.32
N GLY A 76 10.07 -17.13 10.93
CA GLY A 76 10.50 -16.80 9.56
C GLY A 76 9.35 -16.48 8.57
N GLY A 77 8.10 -16.51 9.03
CA GLY A 77 6.90 -16.15 8.26
C GLY A 77 6.31 -14.79 8.65
N CYS A 78 4.97 -14.69 8.70
CA CYS A 78 4.25 -13.49 9.13
C CYS A 78 4.67 -13.08 10.56
N GLU A 79 5.21 -11.88 10.73
CA GLU A 79 5.55 -11.32 12.04
C GLU A 79 4.38 -10.51 12.59
N VAL A 80 4.00 -10.77 13.85
CA VAL A 80 3.01 -9.99 14.63
C VAL A 80 3.70 -8.78 15.27
N ASN A 81 4.46 -8.03 14.48
CA ASN A 81 5.01 -6.77 14.94
C ASN A 81 4.00 -5.67 14.62
N GLN A 82 3.45 -5.01 15.65
CA GLN A 82 2.44 -3.96 15.54
C GLN A 82 2.81 -2.81 14.57
N LEU A 83 4.12 -2.56 14.35
CA LEU A 83 4.60 -1.55 13.40
C LEU A 83 4.72 -2.08 11.95
N LYS A 84 4.48 -3.36 11.74
CA LYS A 84 4.46 -4.07 10.45
C LYS A 84 3.12 -4.76 10.18
N GLU A 85 2.12 -4.52 11.03
CA GLU A 85 0.78 -5.07 10.88
C GLU A 85 0.05 -4.33 9.75
N GLY A 86 -0.69 -5.07 8.93
CA GLY A 86 -1.33 -4.56 7.72
C GLY A 86 -0.72 -5.11 6.44
N ARG A 87 -1.57 -5.63 5.55
CA ARG A 87 -1.13 -6.15 4.24
C ARG A 87 -0.52 -5.05 3.39
N SER A 88 -1.14 -3.87 3.43
CA SER A 88 -0.68 -2.67 2.73
C SER A 88 0.66 -2.20 3.28
N THR A 89 0.80 -2.12 4.60
CA THR A 89 2.04 -1.76 5.31
C THR A 89 3.19 -2.69 4.95
N CYS A 90 2.96 -4.01 4.98
CA CYS A 90 3.95 -5.00 4.56
C CYS A 90 4.34 -4.85 3.09
N TYR A 91 3.36 -4.62 2.20
CA TYR A 91 3.62 -4.36 0.78
C TYR A 91 4.46 -3.10 0.57
N VAL A 92 4.07 -1.98 1.17
CA VAL A 92 4.76 -0.68 1.01
C VAL A 92 6.18 -0.77 1.55
N ASN A 93 6.37 -1.30 2.76
CA ASN A 93 7.70 -1.47 3.36
C ASN A 93 8.60 -2.34 2.49
N ARG A 94 8.09 -3.46 1.98
CA ARG A 94 8.87 -4.37 1.14
C ARG A 94 9.16 -3.80 -0.25
N TRP A 95 8.18 -3.16 -0.88
CA TRP A 95 8.38 -2.47 -2.15
C TRP A 95 9.43 -1.36 -2.02
N LEU A 96 9.32 -0.55 -0.96
CA LEU A 96 10.26 0.53 -0.68
C LEU A 96 11.67 -0.02 -0.46
N GLN A 97 11.79 -1.12 0.29
CA GLN A 97 13.07 -1.79 0.50
C GLN A 97 13.68 -2.30 -0.83
N GLU A 98 12.94 -3.11 -1.59
CA GLU A 98 13.46 -3.82 -2.77
C GLU A 98 13.71 -2.92 -3.99
N TYR A 99 12.91 -1.87 -4.18
CA TYR A 99 12.89 -1.07 -5.41
C TYR A 99 13.46 0.34 -5.25
N ILE A 100 13.60 0.84 -4.02
CA ILE A 100 14.05 2.21 -3.76
C ILE A 100 15.26 2.21 -2.83
N ILE A 101 15.14 1.68 -1.62
CA ILE A 101 16.17 1.79 -0.58
C ILE A 101 17.41 0.97 -0.93
N GLU A 102 17.27 -0.33 -1.22
CA GLU A 102 18.41 -1.18 -1.59
C GLU A 102 19.15 -0.70 -2.85
N PRO A 103 18.46 -0.36 -3.96
CA PRO A 103 19.16 0.05 -5.18
C PRO A 103 19.66 1.50 -5.16
N LEU A 104 18.97 2.43 -4.48
CA LEU A 104 19.25 3.88 -4.59
C LEU A 104 19.79 4.51 -3.30
N ASN A 105 19.71 3.79 -2.17
CA ASN A 105 20.14 4.26 -0.84
C ASN A 105 19.55 5.64 -0.48
N CYS A 106 18.27 5.83 -0.81
CA CYS A 106 17.47 7.02 -0.53
C CYS A 106 15.98 6.64 -0.47
N THR A 107 15.10 7.56 -0.11
CA THR A 107 13.65 7.35 -0.06
C THR A 107 12.87 8.42 -0.85
N LEU A 108 11.58 8.18 -1.08
CA LEU A 108 10.69 9.13 -1.73
C LEU A 108 10.18 10.19 -0.75
N PRO A 109 9.97 11.45 -1.18
CA PRO A 109 9.57 12.54 -0.28
C PRO A 109 8.31 12.23 0.53
N TYR A 110 7.31 11.61 -0.11
CA TYR A 110 6.01 11.30 0.48
C TYR A 110 6.00 10.02 1.33
N LEU A 111 7.12 9.28 1.38
CA LEU A 111 7.25 8.06 2.17
C LEU A 111 8.21 8.24 3.34
N ARG A 112 8.78 9.42 3.57
CA ARG A 112 9.83 9.67 4.57
C ARG A 112 9.52 9.12 5.96
N ASP A 113 8.25 9.18 6.37
CA ASP A 113 7.81 8.82 7.71
C ASP A 113 7.43 7.33 7.85
N VAL A 114 7.44 6.59 6.75
CA VAL A 114 7.27 5.13 6.75
C VAL A 114 8.46 4.48 7.43
N GLU A 115 8.19 3.49 8.29
CA GLU A 115 9.20 2.83 9.13
C GLU A 115 10.43 2.37 8.34
N ALA A 116 10.22 1.69 7.22
CA ALA A 116 11.32 1.17 6.39
C ALA A 116 12.27 2.25 5.88
N SER A 117 11.81 3.50 5.71
CA SER A 117 12.63 4.60 5.19
C SER A 117 13.19 5.55 6.25
N ARG A 118 12.93 5.31 7.54
CA ARG A 118 13.50 6.17 8.59
C ARG A 118 15.02 6.15 8.53
N GLY A 119 15.61 7.33 8.52
CA GLY A 119 17.06 7.52 8.43
C GLY A 119 17.62 7.63 7.00
N TYR A 120 16.83 7.35 5.96
CA TYR A 120 17.27 7.54 4.58
C TYR A 120 17.03 8.99 4.10
N ARG A 121 17.96 9.51 3.31
CA ARG A 121 17.82 10.81 2.66
C ARG A 121 16.78 10.75 1.54
N ILE A 122 16.17 11.89 1.22
CA ILE A 122 15.24 11.98 0.09
C ILE A 122 16.03 11.88 -1.23
N CYS A 123 15.57 11.03 -2.14
CA CYS A 123 16.15 10.89 -3.48
C CYS A 123 16.02 12.18 -4.27
N SER A 124 17.06 12.54 -5.01
CA SER A 124 16.95 13.63 -5.97
C SER A 124 15.99 13.25 -7.13
N PRO A 125 15.19 14.18 -7.66
CA PRO A 125 14.18 13.87 -8.67
C PRO A 125 14.72 13.17 -9.94
N HIS A 126 15.93 13.52 -10.38
CA HIS A 126 16.55 12.92 -11.57
C HIS A 126 16.76 11.41 -11.44
N ILE A 127 17.21 10.92 -10.27
CA ILE A 127 17.40 9.50 -10.00
C ILE A 127 16.07 8.74 -10.13
N ILE A 128 14.98 9.31 -9.61
CA ILE A 128 13.65 8.70 -9.69
C ILE A 128 13.15 8.62 -11.13
N ILE A 129 13.43 9.64 -11.95
CA ILE A 129 13.05 9.66 -13.37
C ILE A 129 13.83 8.60 -14.15
N GLU A 130 15.14 8.48 -13.92
CA GLU A 130 15.99 7.47 -14.58
C GLU A 130 15.53 6.04 -14.27
N HIS A 131 15.06 5.79 -13.05
CA HIS A 131 14.61 4.47 -12.60
C HIS A 131 13.07 4.28 -12.64
N TYR A 132 12.33 5.21 -13.24
CA TYR A 132 10.86 5.27 -13.15
C TYR A 132 10.17 3.96 -13.58
N ASN A 133 10.60 3.37 -14.70
CA ASN A 133 10.02 2.14 -15.23
C ASN A 133 10.16 0.95 -14.28
N VAL A 134 11.24 0.90 -13.50
CA VAL A 134 11.48 -0.16 -12.51
C VAL A 134 10.64 0.08 -11.27
N ILE A 135 10.61 1.32 -10.79
CA ILE A 135 9.84 1.77 -9.62
C ILE A 135 8.34 1.53 -9.80
N GLN A 136 7.80 1.84 -10.98
CA GLN A 136 6.38 1.68 -11.31
C GLN A 136 6.01 0.27 -11.79
N SER A 137 6.98 -0.64 -11.97
CA SER A 137 6.67 -1.95 -12.52
C SER A 137 5.78 -2.74 -11.57
N SER A 138 4.71 -3.33 -12.10
CA SER A 138 3.82 -4.25 -11.37
C SER A 138 4.44 -5.65 -11.21
N ARG A 139 5.77 -5.78 -11.41
CA ARG A 139 6.45 -7.05 -11.23
C ARG A 139 6.28 -7.48 -9.77
N SER A 140 5.93 -8.74 -9.58
CA SER A 140 5.80 -9.34 -8.27
C SER A 140 7.06 -9.03 -7.46
N LEU A 141 6.90 -8.62 -6.19
CA LEU A 141 8.01 -8.47 -5.25
C LEU A 141 8.93 -9.70 -5.35
N LYS A 142 10.25 -9.49 -5.36
CA LYS A 142 11.22 -10.57 -5.62
C LYS A 142 10.93 -11.73 -4.68
N LYS A 143 10.75 -12.96 -5.18
CA LYS A 143 10.57 -14.13 -4.31
C LYS A 143 11.77 -14.19 -3.35
N LYS A 144 11.51 -14.16 -2.04
CA LYS A 144 12.55 -14.36 -1.05
C LYS A 144 12.98 -15.82 -1.16
N GLU A 145 14.13 -16.09 -1.74
CA GLU A 145 14.71 -17.44 -1.73
C GLU A 145 14.96 -17.80 -0.26
N GLN A 146 14.31 -18.87 0.20
CA GLN A 146 14.60 -19.45 1.50
C GLN A 146 16.02 -20.00 1.44
N MET A 147 16.94 -19.36 2.17
CA MET A 147 18.27 -19.88 2.42
C MET A 147 18.10 -21.22 3.15
N SER A 148 18.26 -22.32 2.42
CA SER A 148 18.25 -23.67 2.97
C SER A 148 19.38 -23.80 3.97
N VAL A 149 19.06 -23.78 5.27
CA VAL A 149 19.97 -24.28 6.29
C VAL A 149 19.96 -25.80 6.16
N SER A 150 20.99 -26.32 5.49
CA SER A 150 21.36 -27.73 5.54
C SER A 150 21.78 -28.03 6.99
N SER A 151 20.89 -28.62 7.77
CA SER A 151 21.26 -29.32 9.00
C SER A 151 21.07 -30.82 8.78
N THR A 152 22.12 -31.44 8.25
CA THR A 152 22.50 -32.81 8.62
C THR A 152 22.51 -32.92 10.15
N THR A 153 21.87 -33.95 10.72
CA THR A 153 22.40 -34.85 11.78
C THR A 153 21.26 -35.74 12.32
N THR A 154 21.33 -37.02 11.92
CA THR A 154 21.14 -38.24 12.73
C THR A 154 19.81 -38.46 13.47
N ALA A 155 18.99 -39.36 12.91
CA ALA A 155 17.99 -40.12 13.66
C ALA A 155 18.66 -41.34 14.32
N ILE A 156 18.50 -41.49 15.64
CA ILE A 156 18.70 -42.76 16.37
C ILE A 156 17.49 -42.92 17.29
N PHE A 157 16.75 -44.01 17.01
CA PHE A 157 15.66 -44.70 17.72
C PHE A 157 14.65 -43.91 18.55
#